data_AF-A0AB73PZU4-F1
#
_entry.id   AF-A0AB73PZU4-F1
#
_cell.length_a   1.000
_cell.length_b   1.000
_cell.length_c   1.000
_cell.angle_alpha   90.00
_cell.angle_beta   90.00
_cell.angle_gamma   90.00
#
_symmetry.space_group_name_H-M   'P 1'
#
loop_
_entity.id
_entity.type
_entity.pdbx_description
1 polymer ?
#
loop_
_entity_poly.entity_id
_entity_poly.type
_entity_poly.pdbx_seq_one_letter_code
_entity_poly.pdbx_strand_id
1 'polypeptide(L)' 'TPFQTGTRGLSADTLAMLTPLAGIAIMAVGLLALFGRIHWMWLVGSIVGIVLLFGSDQIVSWIRGLFGV' A
#
# COMPACT_ATOMS: atom_id res chain seq x y z
N THR A 1 17.73 -16.97 14.37
CA THR A 1 18.89 -16.31 15.01
C THR A 1 18.49 -14.90 15.43
N PRO A 2 19.20 -14.23 16.37
CA PRO A 2 18.88 -12.85 16.76
C PRO A 2 18.83 -11.87 15.57
N PHE A 3 19.67 -12.08 14.55
CA PHE A 3 19.64 -11.30 13.30
C PHE A 3 18.34 -11.48 12.50
N GLN A 4 17.80 -12.70 12.45
CA GLN A 4 16.54 -12.98 11.76
C GLN A 4 15.33 -12.30 12.45
N THR A 5 15.38 -12.18 13.78
CA THR A 5 14.37 -11.44 14.55
C THR A 5 14.47 -9.94 14.28
N GLY A 6 15.69 -9.39 14.30
CA GLY A 6 15.93 -7.97 14.00
C GLY A 6 15.50 -7.58 12.57
N THR A 7 15.84 -8.40 11.56
CA THR A 7 15.43 -8.16 10.17
C THR A 7 13.91 -8.16 10.00
N ARG A 8 13.20 -9.10 10.65
CA ARG A 8 11.74 -9.15 10.60
C ARG A 8 11.10 -7.92 11.27
N GLY A 9 11.64 -7.49 12.40
CA GLY A 9 11.19 -6.26 13.07
C GLY A 9 11.29 -5.04 12.15
N LEU A 10 12.46 -4.81 11.56
CA LEU A 10 12.68 -3.69 10.64
C LEU A 10 11.73 -3.73 9.43
N SER A 11 11.52 -4.90 8.82
CA SER A 11 10.57 -5.03 7.71
C SER A 11 9.13 -4.71 8.14
N ALA A 12 8.71 -5.16 9.32
CA ALA A 12 7.36 -4.91 9.82
C ALA A 12 7.15 -3.42 10.13
N ASP A 13 8.13 -2.77 10.78
CA ASP A 13 8.06 -1.35 11.13
C ASP A 13 8.02 -0.47 9.87
N THR A 14 8.83 -0.82 8.86
CA THR A 14 8.85 -0.11 7.57
C THR A 14 7.48 -0.20 6.87
N LEU A 15 6.88 -1.39 6.82
CA LEU A 15 5.57 -1.60 6.22
C LEU A 15 4.47 -0.87 7.00
N ALA A 16 4.53 -0.86 8.33
CA ALA A 16 3.59 -0.14 9.19
C ALA A 16 3.61 1.37 8.92
N MET A 17 4.81 1.95 8.70
CA MET A 17 4.94 3.37 8.37
C MET A 17 4.48 3.72 6.95
N LEU A 18 4.69 2.82 5.99
CA LEU A 18 4.32 3.05 4.58
C LEU A 18 2.82 2.86 4.32
N THR A 19 2.14 2.07 5.14
CA THR A 19 0.70 1.79 5.06
C THR A 19 -0.17 3.06 4.94
N PRO A 20 -0.10 4.03 5.88
CA PRO A 20 -0.89 5.25 5.77
C PRO A 20 -0.51 6.10 4.55
N LEU A 21 0.78 6.10 4.17
CA LEU A 21 1.26 6.85 3.01
C LEU A 21 0.66 6.31 1.70
N ALA A 22 0.55 4.99 1.58
CA ALA A 22 -0.08 4.33 0.45
C ALA A 22 -1.57 4.69 0.34
N GLY A 23 -2.28 4.74 1.48
CA GLY A 23 -3.67 5.20 1.52
C GLY A 23 -3.82 6.64 1.00
N ILE A 24 -2.99 7.57 1.49
CA ILE A 24 -3.03 8.98 1.05
C ILE A 24 -2.68 9.10 -0.44
N ALA A 25 -1.70 8.34 -0.92
CA ALA A 25 -1.32 8.35 -2.33
C ALA A 25 -2.49 7.95 -3.25
N ILE A 26 -3.21 6.87 -2.92
CA ILE A 26 -4.39 6.45 -3.69
C ILE A 26 -5.47 7.54 -3.66
N MET A 27 -5.74 8.14 -2.49
CA MET A 27 -6.76 9.20 -2.38
C MET A 27 -6.40 10.43 -3.23
N ALA A 28 -5.14 10.88 -3.17
CA ALA A 28 -4.68 12.02 -3.95
C ALA A 28 -4.76 11.76 -5.47
N VAL A 29 -4.27 10.60 -5.92
CA VAL A 29 -4.29 10.22 -7.35
C VAL A 29 -5.71 9.98 -7.84
N GLY A 30 -6.58 9.37 -7.04
CA GLY A 30 -7.99 9.17 -7.35
C GLY A 30 -8.74 10.50 -7.52
N LEU A 31 -8.54 11.45 -6.60
CA LEU A 31 -9.13 12.79 -6.71
C LEU A 31 -8.63 13.55 -7.95
N LEU A 32 -7.32 13.53 -8.22
CA LEU A 32 -6.75 14.17 -9.40
C LEU A 32 -7.26 13.55 -10.70
N ALA A 33 -7.42 12.23 -10.74
CA ALA A 33 -7.98 11.52 -11.90
C ALA A 33 -9.47 11.86 -12.10
N LEU A 34 -10.24 11.96 -11.01
CA LEU A 34 -11.65 12.33 -11.03
C LEU A 34 -11.88 13.72 -11.65
N PHE A 35 -11.04 14.69 -11.31
CA PHE A 35 -11.09 16.04 -11.88
C PHE A 35 -10.47 16.16 -13.28
N GLY A 36 -10.11 15.04 -13.92
CA GLY A 36 -9.49 15.02 -15.25
C GLY A 36 -8.12 15.70 -15.31
N ARG A 37 -7.45 15.89 -14.15
CA ARG A 37 -6.15 16.55 -14.07
C ARG A 37 -4.99 15.61 -14.43
N ILE A 38 -5.19 14.30 -14.29
CA ILE A 38 -4.21 13.27 -14.64
C ILE A 38 -4.90 12.08 -15.33
N HIS A 39 -4.14 11.37 -16.17
CA HIS A 39 -4.63 10.17 -16.84
C HIS A 39 -4.86 9.02 -15.84
N TRP A 40 -5.92 8.23 -16.04
CA TRP A 40 -6.28 7.10 -15.17
C TRP A 40 -5.19 6.04 -15.03
N MET A 41 -4.25 5.97 -15.97
CA MET A 41 -3.08 5.10 -15.86
C MET A 41 -2.20 5.43 -14.64
N TRP A 42 -2.20 6.67 -14.16
CA TRP A 42 -1.50 7.01 -12.92
C TRP A 42 -2.12 6.33 -11.71
N LEU A 43 -3.46 6.22 -11.66
CA LEU A 43 -4.14 5.48 -10.59
C LEU A 43 -3.80 3.99 -10.64
N VAL A 44 -3.83 3.40 -11.85
CA VAL A 44 -3.44 2.00 -12.04
C VAL A 44 -1.98 1.77 -11.64
N GLY A 45 -1.08 2.67 -12.04
CA GLY A 45 0.33 2.63 -11.67
C GLY A 45 0.55 2.72 -10.15
N SER A 46 -0.20 3.58 -9.45
CA SER A 46 -0.15 3.66 -7.98
C SER A 46 -0.61 2.37 -7.31
N ILE A 47 -1.69 1.74 -7.79
CA ILE A 47 -2.17 0.46 -7.25
C ILE A 47 -1.12 -0.63 -7.48
N VAL A 48 -0.57 -0.75 -8.68
CA VAL A 48 0.47 -1.75 -8.99
C VAL A 48 1.73 -1.51 -8.13
N GLY A 49 2.16 -0.26 -7.97
CA GLY A 49 3.30 0.09 -7.13
C GLY A 49 3.11 -0.32 -5.68
N ILE A 50 1.90 -0.13 -5.13
CA ILE A 50 1.55 -0.56 -3.78
C ILE A 50 1.59 -2.10 -3.67
N VAL A 51 1.07 -2.83 -4.67
CA VAL A 51 1.15 -4.31 -4.70
C VAL A 51 2.60 -4.81 -4.66
N LEU A 52 3.49 -4.15 -5.38
CA LEU A 52 4.91 -4.51 -5.39
C LEU A 52 5.62 -4.18 -4.07
N LEU A 53 5.15 -3.18 -3.32
CA LEU A 53 5.77 -2.72 -2.08
C LEU A 53 5.41 -3.57 -0.86
N PHE A 54 4.13 -3.94 -0.74
CA PHE A 54 3.61 -4.65 0.43
C PHE A 54 3.49 -6.17 0.24
N GLY A 55 3.54 -6.63 -1.01
CA GLY A 55 3.29 -8.04 -1.34
C GLY A 55 1.81 -8.43 -1.20
N SER A 56 1.48 -9.65 -1.60
CA SER A 56 0.09 -10.13 -1.65
C SER A 56 -0.55 -10.21 -0.25
N ASP A 57 0.16 -10.73 0.74
CA ASP A 57 -0.45 -11.07 2.04
C ASP A 57 -0.97 -9.85 2.79
N GLN A 58 -0.21 -8.75 2.79
CA GLN A 58 -0.58 -7.51 3.49
C GLN A 58 -1.80 -6.85 2.86
N ILE A 59 -1.87 -6.81 1.53
CA ILE A 59 -3.01 -6.23 0.80
C ILE A 59 -4.25 -7.08 0.99
N VAL A 60 -4.12 -8.41 0.88
CA VAL A 60 -5.26 -9.31 1.07
C VAL A 60 -5.74 -9.24 2.52
N SER A 61 -4.85 -9.08 3.51
CA SER A 61 -5.22 -8.82 4.91
C SER A 61 -6.02 -7.53 5.08
N TRP A 62 -5.62 -6.43 4.43
CA TRP A 62 -6.40 -5.18 4.48
C TRP A 62 -7.76 -5.28 3.85
N ILE A 63 -7.84 -5.87 2.65
CA ILE A 63 -9.11 -6.08 1.95
C ILE A 63 -10.04 -6.94 2.82
N ARG A 64 -9.50 -8.01 3.39
CA ARG A 64 -10.20 -8.88 4.34
C ARG A 64 -10.71 -8.10 5.57
N GLY A 65 -9.86 -7.29 6.17
CA GLY A 65 -10.23 -6.39 7.27
C GLY A 65 -11.33 -5.37 6.91
N LEU A 66 -11.33 -4.83 5.69
CA LEU A 66 -12.39 -3.93 5.20
C LEU A 66 -13.76 -4.63 5.10
N PHE A 67 -13.76 -5.93 4.78
CA PHE A 67 -14.97 -6.75 4.68
C PHE A 67 -15.29 -7.51 5.98
N GLY A 68 -14.46 -7.37 7.02
CA GLY A 68 -14.64 -8.05 8.31
C GLY A 68 -14.50 -9.57 8.25
N VAL A 69 -13.78 -10.10 7.25
CA VAL A 69 -13.56 -11.54 7.01
C VAL A 69 -12.09 -11.94 7.16
#